data_AF-A0ABD0YJ36-F1
#
_entry.id   AF-A0ABD0YJ36-F1
#
_cell.length_a   1.000
_cell.length_b   1.000
_cell.length_c   1.000
_cell.angle_alpha   90.00
_cell.angle_beta   90.00
_cell.angle_gamma   90.00
#
_symmetry.space_group_name_H-M   'P 1'
#
loop_
_entity.id
_entity.type
_entity.pdbx_description
1 polymer ?
#
loop_
_entity_poly.entity_id
_entity_poly.type
_entity_poly.pdbx_seq_one_letter_code
_entity_poly.pdbx_strand_id
1 'polypeptide(L)'
;MTYACPVWHTAAKTHTQKLQTTQNKCLRVATNLPRRTNTAQLHSNLGIPLIGDYIKKLTSNFHETLIGHPNSLTLNTSIHSKAKWGPTKYNRRRRRTIVRNVADLFLL
;
A
#
# COMPACT_ATOMS: atom_id res chain seq x y z
N MET A 1 7.18 2.15 18.29
CA MET A 1 7.11 2.26 16.80
C MET A 1 6.01 3.25 16.35
N THR A 2 5.75 4.34 17.06
CA THR A 2 4.67 5.31 16.74
C THR A 2 5.16 6.55 16.00
N TYR A 3 6.43 6.92 16.16
CA TYR A 3 6.99 8.17 15.61
C TYR A 3 6.98 8.24 14.06
N ALA A 4 7.28 7.14 13.38
CA ALA A 4 7.35 7.12 11.91
C ALA A 4 5.98 6.93 11.23
N CYS A 5 4.89 6.86 11.98
CA CYS A 5 3.57 6.53 11.46
C CYS A 5 3.05 7.51 10.37
N PRO A 6 3.13 8.84 10.56
CA PRO A 6 2.74 9.79 9.52
C PRO A 6 3.58 9.68 8.25
N VAL A 7 4.86 9.32 8.37
CA VAL A 7 5.76 9.11 7.21
C VAL A 7 5.30 7.91 6.38
N TRP A 8 4.89 6.83 7.04
CA TRP A 8 4.33 5.67 6.35
C TRP A 8 2.94 5.95 5.75
N HIS A 9 2.16 6.83 6.37
CA HIS A 9 0.87 7.27 5.83
C HIS A 9 1.01 8.06 4.53
N THR A 10 2.07 8.87 4.40
CA THR A 10 2.38 9.66 3.21
C THR A 10 3.22 8.92 2.17
N ALA A 11 3.71 7.72 2.49
CA ALA A 11 4.54 6.92 1.60
C ALA A 11 3.81 6.50 0.32
N ALA A 12 4.55 6.36 -0.79
CA ALA A 12 3.96 5.98 -2.06
C ALA A 12 3.31 4.58 -2.02
N LYS A 13 2.23 4.41 -2.81
CA LYS A 13 1.43 3.17 -2.87
C LYS A 13 2.27 1.91 -3.16
N THR A 14 3.36 2.06 -3.91
CA THR A 14 4.28 0.95 -4.23
C THR A 14 4.97 0.38 -3.00
N HIS A 15 5.39 1.25 -2.06
CA HIS A 15 6.04 0.82 -0.82
C HIS A 15 5.04 0.16 0.13
N THR A 16 3.85 0.74 0.29
CA THR A 16 2.78 0.16 1.12
C THR A 16 2.30 -1.20 0.57
N GLN A 17 2.24 -1.38 -0.75
CA GLN A 17 1.95 -2.68 -1.37
C GLN A 17 3.01 -3.76 -1.09
N LYS A 18 4.30 -3.39 -1.09
CA LYS A 18 5.37 -4.32 -0.71
C LYS A 18 5.23 -4.76 0.74
N LEU A 19 4.97 -3.82 1.65
CA LEU A 19 4.72 -4.12 3.06
C LEU A 19 3.52 -5.06 3.23
N GLN A 20 2.40 -4.79 2.54
CA GLN A 20 1.22 -5.67 2.57
C GLN A 20 1.55 -7.08 2.06
N THR A 21 2.39 -7.20 1.03
CA THR A 21 2.83 -8.50 0.51
C THR A 21 3.66 -9.26 1.53
N THR A 22 4.56 -8.57 2.24
CA THR A 22 5.36 -9.15 3.32
C THR A 22 4.47 -9.62 4.48
N GLN A 23 3.51 -8.81 4.93
CA GLN A 23 2.54 -9.21 5.96
C GLN A 23 1.75 -10.45 5.52
N ASN A 24 1.18 -10.43 4.32
CA ASN A 24 0.43 -11.56 3.80
C ASN A 24 1.25 -12.84 3.76
N LYS A 25 2.56 -12.74 3.45
CA LYS A 25 3.47 -13.89 3.48
C LYS A 25 3.70 -14.38 4.91
N CYS A 26 3.99 -13.48 5.85
CA CYS A 26 4.17 -13.84 7.26
C CYS A 26 2.93 -14.52 7.85
N LEU A 27 1.74 -13.98 7.58
CA LEU A 27 0.49 -14.57 8.06
C LEU A 27 0.25 -15.98 7.52
N ARG A 28 0.55 -16.21 6.23
CA ARG A 28 0.42 -17.54 5.62
C ARG A 28 1.39 -18.55 6.22
N VAL A 29 2.64 -18.13 6.47
CA VAL A 29 3.64 -18.99 7.13
C VAL A 29 3.20 -19.31 8.56
N ALA A 30 2.72 -18.32 9.31
CA ALA A 30 2.28 -18.52 10.69
C ALA A 30 1.06 -19.46 10.81
N THR A 31 0.18 -19.46 9.81
CA THR A 31 -1.06 -20.26 9.81
C THR A 31 -0.98 -21.50 8.92
N ASN A 32 0.18 -21.77 8.32
CA ASN A 32 0.40 -22.84 7.33
C ASN A 32 -0.67 -22.86 6.22
N LEU A 33 -1.13 -21.68 5.79
CA LEU A 33 -2.15 -21.57 4.74
C LEU A 33 -1.53 -21.66 3.33
N PRO A 34 -2.22 -22.30 2.36
CA PRO A 34 -1.78 -22.32 0.97
C PRO A 34 -1.56 -20.92 0.40
N ARG A 35 -0.61 -20.77 -0.53
CA ARG A 35 -0.31 -19.49 -1.21
C ARG A 35 -1.54 -18.88 -1.92
N ARG A 36 -2.48 -19.72 -2.37
CA ARG A 36 -3.64 -19.32 -3.18
C ARG A 36 -4.84 -18.84 -2.37
N THR A 37 -4.82 -18.90 -1.03
CA THR A 37 -5.97 -18.43 -0.23
C THR A 37 -6.23 -16.95 -0.48
N ASN A 38 -7.51 -16.54 -0.50
CA ASN A 38 -7.88 -15.16 -0.72
C ASN A 38 -7.40 -14.28 0.46
N THR A 39 -6.82 -13.11 0.18
CA THR A 39 -6.34 -12.19 1.23
C THR A 39 -7.48 -11.69 2.11
N ALA A 40 -8.66 -11.40 1.56
CA ALA A 40 -9.81 -10.93 2.33
C ALA A 40 -10.27 -11.99 3.34
N GLN A 41 -10.38 -13.25 2.90
CA GLN A 41 -10.71 -14.37 3.80
C GLN A 41 -9.63 -14.58 4.86
N LEU A 42 -8.35 -14.50 4.49
CA LEU A 42 -7.25 -14.62 5.45
C LEU A 42 -7.34 -13.55 6.54
N HIS A 43 -7.58 -12.29 6.18
CA HIS A 43 -7.72 -11.21 7.15
C HIS A 43 -8.99 -11.32 8.00
N SER A 44 -10.12 -11.74 7.42
CA SER A 44 -11.36 -11.98 8.14
C SER A 44 -11.23 -13.12 9.16
N ASN A 45 -10.57 -14.21 8.78
CA ASN A 45 -10.40 -15.39 9.64
C ASN A 45 -9.47 -15.10 10.83
N LEU A 46 -8.43 -14.28 10.63
CA LEU A 46 -7.47 -13.94 11.66
C LEU A 46 -7.87 -12.68 12.46
N GLY A 47 -8.84 -11.90 11.99
CA GLY A 47 -9.23 -10.61 12.59
C GLY A 47 -8.14 -9.54 12.51
N ILE A 48 -7.19 -9.67 11.58
CA ILE A 48 -6.02 -8.77 11.48
C ILE A 48 -6.30 -7.67 10.47
N PRO A 49 -6.11 -6.38 10.82
CA PRO A 49 -6.26 -5.29 9.87
C PRO A 49 -5.16 -5.32 8.79
N LEU A 50 -5.50 -4.79 7.61
CA LEU A 50 -4.52 -4.50 6.57
C LEU A 50 -3.52 -3.45 7.08
N ILE A 51 -2.28 -3.50 6.60
CA ILE A 51 -1.24 -2.53 7.00
C ILE A 51 -1.69 -1.10 6.73
N GLY A 52 -2.37 -0.86 5.60
CA GLY A 52 -2.85 0.48 5.26
C GLY A 52 -3.82 1.03 6.30
N ASP A 53 -4.76 0.22 6.77
CA ASP A 53 -5.76 0.66 7.76
C ASP A 53 -5.15 0.76 9.16
N TYR A 54 -4.20 -0.13 9.48
CA TYR A 54 -3.42 -0.04 10.71
C TYR A 54 -2.59 1.26 10.76
N ILE A 55 -1.90 1.62 9.67
CA ILE A 55 -1.15 2.88 9.57
C ILE A 55 -2.09 4.08 9.72
N LYS A 56 -3.26 4.08 9.07
CA LYS A 56 -4.26 5.15 9.23
C LYS A 56 -4.66 5.30 10.70
N LYS A 57 -5.02 4.19 11.37
CA LYS A 57 -5.42 4.21 12.79
C LYS A 57 -4.30 4.76 13.67
N LEU A 58 -3.07 4.30 13.47
CA LEU A 58 -1.91 4.83 14.20
C LEU A 58 -1.70 6.33 13.93
N THR A 59 -1.96 6.78 12.71
CA THR A 59 -1.74 8.19 12.31
C THR A 59 -2.77 9.07 12.99
N SER A 60 -4.04 8.65 13.00
CA SER A 60 -5.11 9.33 13.72
C SER A 60 -4.81 9.44 15.21
N ASN A 61 -4.46 8.32 15.85
CA ASN A 61 -4.10 8.32 17.28
C ASN A 61 -2.90 9.25 17.55
N PHE A 62 -1.90 9.24 16.67
CA PHE A 62 -0.77 10.15 16.78
C PHE A 62 -1.21 11.62 16.69
N HIS A 63 -2.07 11.98 15.72
CA HIS A 63 -2.58 13.35 15.62
C HIS A 63 -3.41 13.76 16.84
N GLU A 64 -4.26 12.89 17.36
CA GLU A 64 -5.03 13.14 18.58
C GLU A 64 -4.11 13.40 19.78
N THR A 65 -3.04 12.61 19.93
CA THR A 65 -2.06 12.81 21.00
C THR A 65 -1.28 14.12 20.85
N LEU A 66 -1.00 14.57 19.62
CA LEU A 66 -0.32 15.85 19.38
C LEU A 66 -1.21 17.06 19.71
N ILE A 67 -2.52 16.96 19.46
CA ILE A 67 -3.48 18.03 19.76
C ILE A 67 -3.63 18.22 21.28
N GLY A 68 -3.60 17.14 22.05
CA GLY A 68 -3.71 17.18 23.52
C GLY A 68 -2.42 17.56 24.25
N HIS A 69 -1.30 17.74 23.55
CA HIS A 69 0.00 17.97 24.18
C HIS A 69 0.21 19.46 24.54
N PRO A 70 0.73 19.80 25.73
CA PRO A 70 0.88 21.19 26.19
C PRO A 70 1.89 22.03 25.39
N ASN A 71 2.76 21.39 24.60
CA ASN A 71 3.75 22.08 23.77
C ASN A 71 3.12 22.60 22.47
N SER A 72 3.06 23.92 22.29
CA SER A 72 2.49 24.56 21.11
C SER A 72 3.23 24.27 19.80
N LEU A 73 4.51 23.90 19.85
CA LEU A 73 5.32 23.61 18.66
C LEU A 73 4.91 22.30 17.97
N THR A 74 4.22 21.39 18.66
CA THR A 74 3.81 20.09 18.11
C THR A 74 2.59 20.18 17.20
N LEU A 75 1.86 21.29 17.22
CA LEU A 75 0.71 21.51 16.32
C LEU A 75 1.14 21.70 14.87
N ASN A 76 2.24 22.39 14.62
CA ASN A 76 2.71 22.72 13.27
C ASN A 76 3.19 21.51 12.46
N THR A 77 3.67 20.44 13.13
CA THR A 77 4.17 19.24 12.46
C THR A 77 3.05 18.36 11.89
N SER A 78 1.82 18.49 12.37
CA SER A 78 0.65 17.72 11.94
C SER A 78 0.14 18.08 10.52
N ILE A 79 0.44 19.30 10.06
CA ILE A 79 -0.14 19.92 8.85
C ILE A 79 0.54 19.42 7.55
N HIS A 80 1.78 18.92 7.61
CA HIS A 80 2.58 18.57 6.42
C HIS A 80 2.13 17.28 5.70
N SER A 81 1.14 16.54 6.21
CA SER A 81 0.78 15.21 5.68
C SER A 81 0.01 15.23 4.34
N LYS A 82 -0.41 16.38 3.82
CA LYS A 82 -1.13 16.50 2.54
C LYS A 82 -0.24 16.92 1.36
N ALA A 83 0.83 16.19 1.09
CA ALA A 83 1.45 16.24 -0.23
C ALA A 83 0.57 15.44 -1.21
N LYS A 84 -0.03 16.18 -2.15
CA LYS A 84 -1.02 15.74 -3.15
C LYS A 84 -0.36 14.85 -4.20
N TRP A 85 0.00 13.61 -3.86
CA TRP A 85 0.43 12.62 -4.85
C TRP A 85 -0.78 12.16 -5.67
N GLY A 86 -1.18 12.99 -6.64
CA GLY A 86 -2.04 12.55 -7.72
C GLY A 86 -1.37 11.40 -8.49
N PRO A 87 -2.13 10.48 -9.09
CA PRO A 87 -1.54 9.40 -9.85
C PRO A 87 -0.70 9.98 -11.00
N THR A 88 0.61 9.76 -10.98
CA THR A 88 1.45 10.00 -12.16
C THR A 88 0.95 9.05 -13.24
N LYS A 89 0.34 9.58 -14.31
CA LYS A 89 -0.22 8.83 -15.44
C LYS A 89 0.90 8.13 -16.22
N TYR A 90 1.51 7.07 -15.67
CA TYR A 90 2.43 6.22 -16.42
C TYR A 90 1.63 5.36 -17.41
N ASN A 91 1.63 5.80 -18.66
CA ASN A 91 1.02 5.12 -19.80
C ASN A 91 1.79 3.83 -20.12
N ARG A 92 1.42 2.70 -19.50
CA ARG A 92 1.89 1.37 -19.92
C ARG A 92 1.18 0.97 -21.23
N ARG A 93 1.53 1.63 -22.35
CA ARG A 93 1.28 1.06 -23.68
C ARG A 93 2.10 -0.24 -23.77
N ARG A 94 1.48 -1.39 -23.46
CA ARG A 94 2.01 -2.68 -23.90
C ARG A 94 1.97 -2.64 -25.44
N ARG A 95 3.12 -2.57 -26.11
CA ARG A 95 3.17 -2.88 -27.54
C ARG A 95 2.59 -4.28 -27.71
N ARG A 96 1.45 -4.40 -28.39
CA ARG A 96 1.01 -5.68 -28.93
C ARG A 96 2.07 -6.07 -29.93
N THR A 97 2.85 -7.10 -29.64
CA THR A 97 3.64 -7.79 -30.65
C THR A 97 2.66 -8.28 -31.72
N ILE A 98 2.66 -7.63 -32.89
CA ILE A 98 2.14 -8.24 -34.11
C ILE A 98 3.31 -9.05 -34.66
N VAL A 99 3.49 -10.25 -34.13
CA VAL A 99 4.21 -11.30 -34.86
C VAL A 99 3.17 -12.38 -35.06
N ARG A 100 2.47 -12.30 -36.17
CA ARG A 100 1.74 -13.43 -36.75
C ARG A 100 2.19 -13.51 -38.20
N ASN A 101 2.99 -14.55 -38.44
CA ASN A 101 3.30 -15.23 -39.69
C ASN A 101 3.88 -14.45 -40.88
N VAL A 102 5.07 -14.90 -41.26
CA VAL A 102 5.78 -14.63 -42.53
C VAL A 102 5.13 -15.38 -43.71
N ALA A 103 3.96 -16.00 -43.50
CA ALA A 103 3.28 -16.85 -44.49
C ALA A 103 2.21 -16.11 -45.33
N ASP A 104 1.83 -14.88 -44.96
CA ASP A 104 0.74 -14.14 -45.62
C ASP A 104 1.20 -13.12 -46.69
N LEU A 105 2.49 -13.11 -47.06
CA LEU A 105 3.05 -12.15 -48.03
C LEU A 105 3.24 -12.69 -49.47
N PHE A 106 2.84 -13.93 -49.75
CA PHE A 106 3.04 -14.57 -51.07
C PHE A 106 1.75 -14.90 -51.85
N LEU A 107 0.62 -14.24 -51.57
CA LEU A 107 -0.60 -14.35 -52.37
C LEU A 107 -1.33 -13.01 -52.54
N LEU A 108 -0.78 -12.15 -53.41
CA LEU A 108 -1.49 -11.29 -54.38
C LEU A 108 -0.47 -10.49 -55.20
#